data_AF-A0A3R7ARE2-F1
#
_entry.id   AF-A0A3R7ARE2-F1
#
_cell.length_a   1.000
_cell.length_b   1.000
_cell.length_c   1.000
_cell.angle_alpha   90.00
_cell.angle_beta   90.00
_cell.angle_gamma   90.00
#
_symmetry.space_group_name_H-M   'P 1'
#
loop_
_entity.id
_entity.type
_entity.pdbx_description
1 polymer ?
#
loop_
_entity_poly.entity_id
_entity_poly.type
_entity_poly.pdbx_seq_one_letter_code
_entity_poly.pdbx_strand_id
1 'polypeptide(L)'
;IVDSNREDDDNEAGRVTLKVKGLHASILSCLAGSTDHEKTVPFFIFDLNRNLRKVFLDEFFNGDVKKERLTSSKLVSGVSLLCAAEGWKVRVEHKGSDGTEILLVEKNPEKESEISIGDLEGTPIYEIDTYEYNLEWEYDISVDSALENFVGGALILFHNTPFTNITLDLKVPEFMKDEPVVVGGKIQSKTYGEMEEEIEMFNLAFAEVMSQGDAQGRIFTFPIPTYNITKDFDWDSPSVEKVFEVAAKYGAPYFANFVNSDMNPEDVRSMCCRLRIDNRELRKRGGGYFGANPLTGSLGVVTINMPRIGYLSRDEDEFFERLERMMDIAKSCLEVKRKVLERFIRRGLYPYSRRYLRGVEARFGCYWKNHFSTIGLIGVNEALLNMFGYGIADPEGLRFAVKILKFMRAKLVEFQEETGNLYNLEATPAEGTSYRLARIDKKKYPDIIVANEKYLKSGASPFYTNSTHLPVDYDGDLFEALEHQDQLQPLYTGGTVFHIYLGERVHSWKAAMDLVRKIAWNSRIPYFTLTPTFSICPTHGYLNGEQKTCPICGAECEVYSRVVGYFRPVSQWNDGKQSEFSIRKTYEESVALTASTPL
;
A
#
# COMPACT_ATOMS: atom_id res chain seq x y z
N ILE A 1 38.86 -11.34 -27.56
CA ILE A 1 40.18 -11.90 -27.94
C ILE A 1 40.07 -13.41 -27.77
N VAL A 2 39.79 -14.14 -28.85
CA VAL A 2 39.88 -15.60 -28.90
C VAL A 2 41.01 -15.87 -29.89
N ASP A 3 42.13 -16.36 -29.39
CA ASP A 3 43.25 -16.79 -30.23
C ASP A 3 43.20 -18.31 -30.29
N SER A 4 42.57 -18.82 -31.35
CA SER A 4 42.50 -20.24 -31.65
C SER A 4 43.78 -20.63 -32.36
N ASN A 5 44.83 -20.97 -31.61
CA ASN A 5 45.99 -21.70 -32.14
C ASN A 5 46.77 -22.34 -31.00
N ARG A 6 46.45 -23.62 -30.73
CA ARG A 6 47.42 -24.68 -30.46
C ARG A 6 46.69 -26.02 -30.49
N GLU A 7 47.02 -26.80 -31.52
CA GLU A 7 46.91 -28.25 -31.52
C GLU A 7 47.78 -28.78 -30.38
N ASP A 8 47.18 -29.48 -29.43
CA ASP A 8 47.83 -30.55 -28.68
C ASP A 8 46.77 -31.64 -28.50
N ASP A 9 47.12 -32.83 -28.99
CA ASP A 9 46.33 -34.05 -29.00
C ASP A 9 45.85 -34.43 -27.59
N ASP A 10 44.53 -34.39 -27.38
CA ASP A 10 43.81 -35.48 -26.72
C ASP A 10 42.29 -35.35 -26.95
N ASN A 11 41.69 -36.47 -27.32
CA ASN A 11 40.28 -36.62 -27.71
C ASN A 11 39.30 -36.38 -26.54
N GLU A 12 38.98 -35.13 -26.21
CA GLU A 12 37.76 -34.77 -25.47
C GLU A 12 37.05 -33.56 -26.13
N ALA A 13 35.97 -33.85 -26.86
CA ALA A 13 35.11 -32.84 -27.46
C ALA A 13 34.44 -31.98 -26.36
N GLY A 14 34.73 -30.68 -26.32
CA GLY A 14 33.89 -29.70 -25.57
C GLY A 14 34.59 -28.51 -24.89
N ARG A 15 35.92 -28.51 -24.71
CA ARG A 15 36.58 -27.46 -23.90
C ARG A 15 36.96 -26.21 -24.71
N VAL A 16 36.20 -25.12 -24.56
CA VAL A 16 36.63 -23.77 -24.98
C VAL A 16 37.42 -23.12 -23.85
N THR A 17 38.75 -23.11 -23.97
CA THR A 17 39.60 -22.40 -23.01
C THR A 17 39.68 -20.92 -23.38
N LEU A 18 39.00 -20.05 -22.61
CA LEU A 18 39.06 -18.60 -22.79
C LEU A 18 40.27 -18.02 -22.04
N LYS A 19 41.24 -17.49 -22.80
CA LYS A 19 42.40 -16.81 -22.21
C LYS A 19 42.09 -15.34 -21.95
N VAL A 20 41.63 -15.04 -20.73
CA VAL A 20 41.28 -13.68 -20.30
C VAL A 20 42.42 -13.06 -19.50
N LYS A 21 42.78 -11.79 -19.75
CA LYS A 21 43.86 -11.08 -19.06
C LYS A 21 43.40 -9.72 -18.53
N GLY A 22 44.07 -9.23 -17.49
CA GLY A 22 43.83 -7.91 -16.90
C GLY A 22 42.46 -7.79 -16.24
N LEU A 23 41.86 -6.60 -16.33
CA LEU A 23 40.59 -6.24 -15.67
C LEU A 23 39.44 -7.22 -15.95
N HIS A 24 39.36 -7.78 -17.15
CA HIS A 24 38.30 -8.73 -17.51
C HIS A 24 38.39 -10.05 -16.75
N ALA A 25 39.61 -10.52 -16.41
CA ALA A 25 39.78 -11.72 -15.58
C ALA A 25 39.35 -11.44 -14.14
N SER A 26 39.66 -10.25 -13.62
CA SER A 26 39.20 -9.80 -12.29
C SER A 26 37.67 -9.67 -12.24
N ILE A 27 37.05 -9.06 -13.27
CA ILE A 27 35.60 -8.92 -13.35
C ILE A 27 34.91 -10.29 -13.45
N LEU A 28 35.40 -11.20 -14.30
CA LEU A 28 34.82 -12.54 -14.42
C LEU A 28 34.96 -13.34 -13.13
N SER A 29 36.11 -13.24 -12.44
CA SER A 29 36.29 -13.85 -11.13
C SER A 29 35.31 -13.29 -10.10
N CYS A 30 35.06 -11.98 -10.09
CA CYS A 30 34.10 -11.36 -9.18
C CYS A 30 32.64 -11.73 -9.51
N LEU A 31 32.30 -11.83 -10.80
CA LEU A 31 30.92 -12.05 -11.24
C LEU A 31 30.51 -13.53 -11.25
N ALA A 32 31.43 -14.42 -11.59
CA ALA A 32 31.13 -15.84 -11.86
C ALA A 32 32.00 -16.82 -11.06
N GLY A 33 32.96 -16.33 -10.26
CA GLY A 33 33.95 -17.14 -9.56
C GLY A 33 35.15 -17.53 -10.43
N SER A 34 36.28 -17.84 -9.80
CA SER A 34 37.52 -18.26 -10.50
C SER A 34 37.97 -19.69 -10.20
N THR A 35 37.42 -20.32 -9.16
CA THR A 35 37.72 -21.70 -8.77
C THR A 35 36.46 -22.56 -8.83
N ASP A 36 36.61 -23.88 -8.94
CA ASP A 36 35.48 -24.82 -9.07
C ASP A 36 34.52 -24.80 -7.85
N HIS A 37 34.98 -24.33 -6.69
CA HIS A 37 34.18 -24.21 -5.47
C HIS A 37 33.56 -22.82 -5.29
N GLU A 38 34.04 -21.79 -5.98
CA GLU A 38 33.57 -20.40 -5.86
C GLU A 38 32.68 -19.95 -7.01
N LYS A 39 32.39 -20.84 -7.97
CA LYS A 39 31.51 -20.52 -9.11
C LYS A 39 30.15 -20.03 -8.62
N THR A 40 29.61 -19.02 -9.29
CA THR A 40 28.26 -18.50 -9.00
C THR A 40 27.56 -18.10 -10.29
N VAL A 41 26.23 -18.05 -10.23
CA VAL A 41 25.45 -17.42 -11.29
C VAL A 41 25.66 -15.91 -11.19
N PRO A 42 26.08 -15.22 -12.26
CA PRO A 42 26.20 -13.76 -12.26
C PRO A 42 24.85 -13.09 -11.98
N PHE A 43 24.83 -12.08 -11.12
CA PHE A 43 23.58 -11.47 -10.63
C PHE A 43 22.66 -10.98 -11.76
N PHE A 44 23.22 -10.44 -12.85
CA PHE A 44 22.43 -9.91 -13.95
C PHE A 44 21.63 -10.97 -14.72
N ILE A 45 21.95 -12.27 -14.56
CA ILE A 45 21.18 -13.37 -15.14
C ILE A 45 19.77 -13.44 -14.53
N PHE A 46 19.62 -13.08 -13.25
CA PHE A 46 18.32 -13.06 -12.59
C PHE A 46 17.40 -11.96 -13.16
N ASP A 47 17.98 -10.84 -13.58
CA ASP A 47 17.28 -9.69 -14.15
C ASP A 47 16.88 -9.87 -15.62
N LEU A 48 17.41 -10.90 -16.30
CA LEU A 48 17.06 -11.20 -17.68
C LEU A 48 15.57 -11.54 -17.80
N ASN A 49 14.96 -11.21 -18.95
CA ASN A 49 13.59 -11.65 -19.22
C ASN A 49 13.48 -13.18 -19.28
N ARG A 50 12.25 -13.69 -19.12
CA ARG A 50 11.95 -15.13 -19.04
C ARG A 50 12.58 -15.96 -20.16
N ASN A 51 12.53 -15.48 -21.41
CA ASN A 51 13.04 -16.23 -22.56
C ASN A 51 14.57 -16.35 -22.49
N LEU A 52 15.26 -15.27 -22.12
CA LEU A 52 16.73 -15.27 -22.01
C LEU A 52 17.22 -16.11 -20.83
N ARG A 53 16.49 -16.14 -19.71
CA ARG A 53 16.78 -17.05 -18.59
C ARG A 53 16.62 -18.51 -18.97
N LYS A 54 15.59 -18.85 -19.75
CA LYS A 54 15.42 -20.21 -20.30
C LYS A 54 16.57 -20.60 -21.22
N VAL A 55 16.98 -19.70 -22.12
CA VAL A 55 18.15 -19.93 -22.98
C VAL A 55 19.40 -20.16 -22.14
N PHE A 56 19.64 -19.33 -21.12
CA PHE A 56 20.75 -19.52 -20.20
C PHE A 56 20.70 -20.90 -19.51
N LEU A 57 19.56 -21.28 -18.96
CA LEU A 57 19.39 -22.58 -18.29
C LEU A 57 19.57 -23.74 -19.27
N ASP A 58 18.99 -23.66 -20.46
CA ASP A 58 19.12 -24.70 -21.48
C ASP A 58 20.58 -24.86 -21.92
N GLU A 59 21.31 -23.76 -22.17
CA GLU A 59 22.74 -23.80 -22.47
C GLU A 59 23.58 -24.31 -21.28
N PHE A 60 23.24 -23.87 -20.06
CA PHE A 60 23.91 -24.33 -18.83
C PHE A 60 23.80 -25.85 -18.65
N PHE A 61 22.63 -26.43 -18.95
CA PHE A 61 22.40 -27.87 -18.87
C PHE A 61 22.82 -28.65 -20.13
N ASN A 62 22.98 -28.01 -21.29
CA ASN A 62 23.46 -28.63 -22.53
C ASN A 62 24.99 -28.68 -22.62
N GLY A 63 25.73 -27.90 -21.82
CA GLY A 63 27.19 -27.93 -21.73
C GLY A 63 27.77 -29.20 -21.06
N ASP A 64 29.07 -29.17 -20.74
CA ASP A 64 29.86 -30.32 -20.20
C ASP A 64 29.39 -30.88 -18.85
N VAL A 65 28.31 -30.36 -18.25
CA VAL A 65 27.69 -30.90 -17.03
C VAL A 65 26.79 -32.09 -17.40
N LYS A 66 27.37 -33.14 -18.01
CA LYS A 66 26.66 -34.40 -18.25
C LYS A 66 26.34 -35.04 -16.90
N LYS A 67 25.09 -34.84 -16.46
CA LYS A 67 24.53 -35.15 -15.13
C LYS A 67 25.01 -34.19 -14.05
N GLU A 68 24.37 -33.03 -13.95
CA GLU A 68 23.84 -32.45 -12.70
C GLU A 68 24.80 -32.30 -11.49
N ARG A 69 26.10 -32.50 -11.66
CA ARG A 69 27.10 -32.49 -10.59
C ARG A 69 27.79 -31.14 -10.56
N LEU A 70 27.61 -30.43 -9.47
CA LEU A 70 28.16 -29.09 -9.25
C LEU A 70 28.99 -29.12 -7.96
N THR A 71 30.18 -28.53 -8.01
CA THR A 71 31.15 -28.52 -6.90
C THR A 71 31.10 -27.24 -6.07
N SER A 72 30.24 -26.29 -6.45
CA SER A 72 30.02 -25.02 -5.74
C SER A 72 28.57 -24.91 -5.28
N SER A 73 28.38 -24.79 -3.96
CA SER A 73 27.06 -24.59 -3.34
C SER A 73 26.40 -23.28 -3.76
N LYS A 74 27.19 -22.23 -4.05
CA LYS A 74 26.70 -20.95 -4.56
C LYS A 74 26.11 -21.10 -5.97
N LEU A 75 26.81 -21.83 -6.85
CA LEU A 75 26.31 -22.14 -8.18
C LEU A 75 25.05 -23.01 -8.12
N VAL A 76 25.04 -24.04 -7.28
CA VAL A 76 23.87 -24.93 -7.07
C VAL A 76 22.66 -24.13 -6.63
N SER A 77 22.82 -23.25 -5.65
CA SER A 77 21.75 -22.40 -5.14
C SER A 77 21.22 -21.46 -6.22
N GLY A 78 22.12 -20.78 -6.95
CA GLY A 78 21.74 -19.84 -8.00
C GLY A 78 20.99 -20.51 -9.16
N VAL A 79 21.46 -21.66 -9.63
CA VAL A 79 20.81 -22.42 -10.71
C VAL A 79 19.48 -23.00 -10.24
N SER A 80 19.39 -23.49 -9.00
CA SER A 80 18.14 -23.99 -8.40
C SER A 80 17.06 -22.91 -8.37
N LEU A 81 17.42 -21.68 -7.97
CA LEU A 81 16.51 -20.53 -7.95
C LEU A 81 16.02 -20.18 -9.35
N LEU A 82 16.91 -20.15 -10.35
CA LEU A 82 16.52 -19.89 -11.74
C LEU A 82 15.59 -20.98 -12.29
N CYS A 83 15.85 -22.25 -12.01
CA CYS A 83 14.99 -23.36 -12.41
C CYS A 83 13.60 -23.25 -11.78
N ALA A 84 13.53 -22.96 -10.47
CA ALA A 84 12.26 -22.77 -9.77
C ALA A 84 11.48 -21.58 -10.33
N ALA A 85 12.14 -20.47 -10.65
CA ALA A 85 11.53 -19.29 -11.27
C ALA A 85 10.91 -19.58 -12.65
N GLU A 86 11.46 -20.55 -13.39
CA GLU A 86 10.92 -20.99 -14.69
C GLU A 86 9.86 -22.10 -14.58
N GLY A 87 9.58 -22.57 -13.36
CA GLY A 87 8.59 -23.60 -13.05
C GLY A 87 9.12 -25.04 -13.14
N TRP A 88 10.44 -25.23 -13.14
CA TRP A 88 11.07 -26.56 -13.13
C TRP A 88 11.16 -27.09 -11.69
N LYS A 89 11.03 -28.42 -11.52
CA LYS A 89 11.27 -29.02 -10.21
C LYS A 89 12.76 -29.29 -10.04
N VAL A 90 13.29 -28.97 -8.87
CA VAL A 90 14.69 -29.16 -8.53
C VAL A 90 14.84 -29.96 -7.24
N ARG A 91 15.84 -30.83 -7.19
CA ARG A 91 16.24 -31.56 -5.98
C ARG A 91 17.75 -31.58 -5.90
N VAL A 92 18.30 -31.29 -4.72
CA VAL A 92 19.73 -31.36 -4.46
C VAL A 92 20.04 -32.59 -3.62
N GLU A 93 20.97 -33.42 -4.06
CA GLU A 93 21.50 -34.56 -3.30
C GLU A 93 22.98 -34.31 -2.93
N HIS A 94 23.31 -34.43 -1.65
CA HIS A 94 24.70 -34.35 -1.17
C HIS A 94 25.35 -35.73 -1.19
N LYS A 95 26.46 -35.90 -1.93
CA LYS A 95 27.26 -37.13 -1.89
C LYS A 95 28.66 -36.87 -1.34
N GLY A 96 28.83 -37.13 -0.04
CA GLY A 96 30.06 -37.55 0.65
C GLY A 96 31.39 -36.79 0.44
N SER A 97 31.92 -36.20 1.52
CA SER A 97 33.32 -35.76 1.81
C SER A 97 34.11 -34.90 0.80
N ASP A 98 33.76 -34.83 -0.49
CA ASP A 98 34.48 -34.06 -1.52
C ASP A 98 33.78 -32.73 -1.88
N GLY A 99 32.64 -32.42 -1.25
CA GLY A 99 31.89 -31.19 -1.46
C GLY A 99 31.04 -31.16 -2.74
N THR A 100 30.90 -32.29 -3.45
CA THR A 100 30.10 -32.35 -4.68
C THR A 100 28.60 -32.48 -4.38
N GLU A 101 27.81 -31.60 -4.97
CA GLU A 101 26.35 -31.60 -4.91
C GLU A 101 25.77 -32.05 -6.25
N ILE A 102 24.68 -32.82 -6.22
CA ILE A 102 23.97 -33.27 -7.42
C ILE A 102 22.64 -32.53 -7.49
N LEU A 103 22.46 -31.66 -8.48
CA LEU A 103 21.25 -30.90 -8.77
C LEU A 103 20.38 -31.63 -9.80
N LEU A 104 19.43 -32.42 -9.36
CA LEU A 104 18.43 -33.08 -10.20
C LEU A 104 17.36 -32.07 -10.67
N VAL A 105 17.12 -31.96 -11.98
CA VAL A 105 16.18 -30.99 -12.57
C VAL A 105 15.16 -31.65 -13.51
N GLU A 106 13.88 -31.46 -13.22
CA GLU A 106 12.77 -31.92 -14.06
C GLU A 106 12.10 -30.73 -14.78
N LYS A 107 12.33 -30.63 -16.09
CA LYS A 107 11.86 -29.51 -16.93
C LYS A 107 10.34 -29.51 -17.21
N ASN A 108 9.66 -30.66 -17.04
CA ASN A 108 8.23 -30.85 -17.34
C ASN A 108 7.49 -31.47 -16.14
N PRO A 109 6.78 -30.67 -15.32
CA PRO A 109 6.18 -31.15 -14.09
C PRO A 109 4.75 -31.65 -14.32
N GLU A 110 4.56 -32.79 -15.00
CA GLU A 110 3.25 -33.45 -15.08
C GLU A 110 3.14 -34.74 -14.24
N LYS A 111 4.17 -35.07 -13.44
CA LYS A 111 4.05 -36.08 -12.38
C LYS A 111 3.84 -35.40 -11.03
N GLU A 112 2.73 -35.70 -10.38
CA GLU A 112 2.54 -35.44 -8.94
C GLU A 112 3.71 -36.08 -8.19
N SER A 113 4.45 -35.26 -7.44
CA SER A 113 5.46 -35.73 -6.51
C SER A 113 4.81 -35.91 -5.15
N GLU A 114 5.06 -37.05 -4.49
CA GLU A 114 4.68 -37.37 -3.11
C GLU A 114 5.44 -36.50 -2.09
N ILE A 115 5.40 -35.17 -2.25
CA ILE A 115 5.97 -34.23 -1.29
C ILE A 115 4.80 -33.63 -0.51
N SER A 116 4.85 -33.82 0.80
CA SER A 116 3.86 -33.37 1.76
C SER A 116 4.32 -32.11 2.49
N ILE A 117 3.37 -31.39 3.10
CA ILE A 117 3.66 -30.21 3.92
C ILE A 117 4.55 -30.66 5.11
N GLY A 118 5.81 -30.25 5.12
CA GLY A 118 6.81 -30.63 6.13
C GLY A 118 8.16 -31.08 5.55
N ASP A 119 8.22 -31.40 4.25
CA ASP A 119 9.41 -31.97 3.61
C ASP A 119 10.49 -30.94 3.22
N LEU A 120 10.21 -29.64 3.41
CA LEU A 120 11.19 -28.55 3.28
C LEU A 120 11.26 -27.79 4.60
N GLU A 121 12.41 -27.85 5.25
CA GLU A 121 12.75 -27.03 6.40
C GLU A 121 13.67 -25.90 5.95
N GLY A 122 13.14 -24.69 5.86
CA GLY A 122 13.94 -23.49 5.65
C GLY A 122 14.37 -22.92 6.99
N THR A 123 15.65 -23.07 7.34
CA THR A 123 16.23 -22.42 8.53
C THR A 123 16.92 -21.12 8.09
N PRO A 124 16.44 -19.93 8.50
CA PRO A 124 17.22 -18.72 8.28
C PRO A 124 18.46 -18.77 9.17
N ILE A 125 19.64 -18.63 8.57
CA ILE A 125 20.87 -18.38 9.30
C ILE A 125 20.94 -16.87 9.50
N TYR A 126 20.70 -16.42 10.73
CA TYR A 126 21.04 -15.07 11.15
C TYR A 126 22.37 -15.14 11.89
N GLU A 127 23.42 -14.59 11.30
CA GLU A 127 24.62 -14.23 12.06
C GLU A 127 24.27 -12.96 12.86
N ILE A 128 24.38 -13.05 14.19
CA ILE A 128 24.10 -11.93 15.09
C ILE A 128 25.44 -11.45 15.61
N ASP A 129 25.92 -10.34 15.06
CA ASP A 129 27.08 -9.65 15.59
C ASP A 129 26.67 -8.63 16.64
N THR A 130 27.40 -8.61 17.76
CA THR A 130 27.25 -7.60 18.79
C THR A 130 28.05 -6.37 18.37
N TYR A 131 27.35 -5.24 18.16
CA TYR A 131 27.96 -3.95 17.85
C TYR A 131 27.78 -2.99 19.03
N GLU A 132 28.88 -2.45 19.55
CA GLU A 132 28.85 -1.36 20.53
C GLU A 132 28.97 -0.02 19.81
N TYR A 133 27.92 0.80 19.92
CA TYR A 133 27.90 2.17 19.38
C TYR A 133 28.76 3.08 20.26
N ASN A 134 29.85 3.61 19.69
CA ASN A 134 30.82 4.45 20.38
C ASN A 134 30.66 5.96 20.10
N LEU A 135 29.54 6.40 19.51
CA LEU A 135 29.30 7.81 19.13
C LEU A 135 27.99 8.37 19.74
N GLU A 136 27.97 9.69 19.96
CA GLU A 136 26.75 10.45 20.24
C GLU A 136 25.72 10.19 19.14
N TRP A 137 24.45 10.06 19.52
CA TRP A 137 23.34 9.66 18.65
C TRP A 137 23.29 10.52 17.38
N GLU A 138 23.58 9.90 16.23
CA GLU A 138 23.21 10.39 14.91
C GLU A 138 22.14 9.43 14.37
N TYR A 139 20.91 9.93 14.21
CA TYR A 139 19.81 9.14 13.65
C TYR A 139 19.97 9.09 12.14
N ASP A 140 20.64 8.05 11.64
CA ASP A 140 20.66 7.77 10.21
C ASP A 140 19.45 6.92 9.82
N ILE A 141 18.45 7.58 9.28
CA ILE A 141 17.24 6.98 8.68
C ILE A 141 17.26 7.07 7.14
N SER A 142 18.43 7.34 6.56
CA SER A 142 18.61 7.36 5.12
C SER A 142 18.51 5.95 4.52
N VAL A 143 18.24 5.90 3.21
CA VAL A 143 18.05 4.65 2.48
C VAL A 143 19.06 4.63 1.33
N ASP A 144 20.07 3.77 1.44
CA ASP A 144 21.20 3.71 0.50
C ASP A 144 20.87 2.97 -0.81
N SER A 145 19.73 2.29 -0.88
CA SER A 145 19.31 1.47 -2.02
C SER A 145 17.98 1.92 -2.62
N ALA A 146 17.92 1.99 -3.95
CA ALA A 146 16.69 2.32 -4.69
C ALA A 146 15.56 1.28 -4.54
N LEU A 147 15.86 0.07 -4.03
CA LEU A 147 14.86 -0.97 -3.76
C LEU A 147 14.41 -1.00 -2.29
N GLU A 148 15.11 -0.28 -1.41
CA GLU A 148 14.76 -0.20 0.00
C GLU A 148 13.72 0.90 0.22
N ASN A 149 12.80 0.63 1.13
CA ASN A 149 11.93 1.65 1.72
C ASN A 149 12.19 1.64 3.22
N PHE A 150 11.80 2.71 3.92
CA PHE A 150 11.98 2.89 5.37
C PHE A 150 11.51 1.68 6.24
N VAL A 151 10.61 0.82 5.73
CA VAL A 151 10.14 -0.42 6.42
C VAL A 151 10.28 -1.67 5.54
N GLY A 152 11.09 -1.66 4.47
CA GLY A 152 11.18 -2.76 3.52
C GLY A 152 12.59 -2.96 2.98
N GLY A 153 13.14 -4.16 3.20
CA GLY A 153 14.33 -4.67 2.51
C GLY A 153 14.00 -5.32 1.16
N ALA A 154 15.04 -5.66 0.40
CA ALA A 154 14.94 -6.25 -0.94
C ALA A 154 13.94 -7.43 -0.99
N LEU A 155 12.89 -7.29 -1.78
CA LEU A 155 11.83 -8.30 -1.89
C LEU A 155 12.19 -9.38 -2.90
N ILE A 156 12.62 -10.54 -2.41
CA ILE A 156 12.97 -11.71 -3.23
C ILE A 156 11.70 -12.43 -3.79
N LEU A 157 10.50 -12.18 -3.22
CA LEU A 157 9.27 -12.93 -3.55
C LEU A 157 8.08 -12.09 -4.02
N PHE A 158 8.07 -10.77 -3.81
CA PHE A 158 6.97 -9.89 -4.19
C PHE A 158 7.50 -8.71 -5.01
N HIS A 159 6.89 -8.43 -6.17
CA HIS A 159 7.27 -7.30 -7.03
C HIS A 159 6.87 -5.91 -6.46
N ASN A 160 6.25 -5.85 -5.27
CA ASN A 160 5.79 -4.61 -4.63
C ASN A 160 6.15 -4.58 -3.14
N THR A 161 6.64 -3.43 -2.66
CA THR A 161 6.86 -3.11 -1.25
C THR A 161 5.63 -3.39 -0.39
N PRO A 162 5.78 -3.85 0.88
CA PRO A 162 4.66 -3.95 1.81
C PRO A 162 3.92 -2.61 1.93
N PHE A 163 2.59 -2.66 1.94
CA PHE A 163 1.77 -1.50 2.18
C PHE A 163 1.84 -1.15 3.68
N THR A 164 2.58 -0.10 4.03
CA THR A 164 2.77 0.32 5.42
C THR A 164 2.22 1.73 5.65
N ASN A 165 1.67 1.94 6.85
CA ASN A 165 1.23 3.23 7.36
C ASN A 165 1.92 3.48 8.68
N ILE A 166 2.25 4.73 8.95
CA ILE A 166 2.62 5.20 10.28
C ILE A 166 1.68 6.35 10.66
N THR A 167 1.33 6.41 11.94
CA THR A 167 0.60 7.53 12.52
C THR A 167 1.48 8.16 13.56
N LEU A 168 1.67 9.46 13.44
CA LEU A 168 2.59 10.26 14.22
C LEU A 168 1.79 11.31 14.98
N ASP A 169 2.13 11.43 16.26
CA ASP A 169 1.69 12.53 17.11
C ASP A 169 2.89 13.49 17.27
N LEU A 170 2.60 14.79 17.29
CA LEU A 170 3.61 15.83 17.53
C LEU A 170 3.80 16.14 19.01
N LYS A 171 2.98 15.55 19.87
CA LYS A 171 3.03 15.68 21.33
C LYS A 171 2.80 14.33 21.96
N VAL A 172 3.29 14.14 23.18
CA VAL A 172 2.97 12.95 23.97
C VAL A 172 1.45 12.90 24.19
N PRO A 173 0.76 11.81 23.79
CA PRO A 173 -0.66 11.67 24.05
C PRO A 173 -0.95 11.62 25.56
N GLU A 174 -1.99 12.33 26.01
CA GLU A 174 -2.27 12.50 27.45
C GLU A 174 -2.40 11.17 28.21
N PHE A 175 -2.96 10.13 27.59
CA PHE A 175 -3.12 8.82 28.23
C PHE A 175 -1.79 8.04 28.40
N MET A 176 -0.74 8.39 27.66
CA MET A 176 0.61 7.79 27.80
C MET A 176 1.52 8.60 28.70
N LYS A 177 1.17 9.85 28.99
CA LYS A 177 2.04 10.82 29.68
C LYS A 177 2.68 10.28 30.95
N ASP A 178 1.89 9.59 31.79
CA ASP A 178 2.35 9.02 33.05
C ASP A 178 2.84 7.56 32.93
N GLU A 179 2.77 6.96 31.73
CA GLU A 179 3.25 5.59 31.52
C GLU A 179 4.79 5.57 31.49
N PRO A 180 5.43 4.57 32.14
CA PRO A 180 6.87 4.45 32.11
C PRO A 180 7.36 4.00 30.73
N VAL A 181 8.48 4.57 30.27
CA VAL A 181 9.08 4.22 28.99
C VAL A 181 9.59 2.78 29.04
N VAL A 182 9.48 2.05 27.92
CA VAL A 182 9.99 0.68 27.79
C VAL A 182 11.11 0.66 26.75
N VAL A 183 12.33 0.29 27.19
CA VAL A 183 13.52 0.16 26.33
C VAL A 183 14.02 -1.27 26.38
N GLY A 184 14.12 -1.95 25.23
CA GLY A 184 14.56 -3.35 25.15
C GLY A 184 13.70 -4.31 26.00
N GLY A 185 12.41 -3.99 26.19
CA GLY A 185 11.50 -4.74 27.06
C GLY A 185 11.64 -4.47 28.57
N LYS A 186 12.51 -3.53 28.97
CA LYS A 186 12.71 -3.13 30.37
C LYS A 186 12.01 -1.80 30.64
N ILE A 187 11.20 -1.78 31.70
CA ILE A 187 10.54 -0.57 32.22
C ILE A 187 11.63 0.38 32.77
N GLN A 188 11.57 1.64 32.36
CA GLN A 188 12.48 2.69 32.81
C GLN A 188 11.84 3.52 33.95
N SER A 189 12.66 4.32 34.62
CA SER A 189 12.18 5.27 35.63
C SER A 189 11.53 6.52 35.02
N LYS A 190 11.93 6.88 33.79
CA LYS A 190 11.34 7.98 33.03
C LYS A 190 9.96 7.59 32.47
N THR A 191 9.10 8.57 32.33
CA THR A 191 7.76 8.48 31.75
C THR A 191 7.74 8.98 30.31
N TYR A 192 6.74 8.58 29.52
CA TYR A 192 6.60 9.11 28.16
C TYR A 192 6.38 10.62 28.13
N GLY A 193 5.75 11.21 29.15
CA GLY A 193 5.59 12.66 29.27
C GLY A 193 6.91 13.44 29.37
N GLU A 194 8.01 12.77 29.70
CA GLU A 194 9.36 13.33 29.69
C GLU A 194 10.05 13.21 28.32
N MET A 195 9.42 12.58 27.32
CA MET A 195 9.99 12.27 26.00
C MET A 195 9.56 13.25 24.90
N GLU A 196 9.07 14.45 25.24
CA GLU A 196 8.56 15.43 24.27
C GLU A 196 9.66 15.87 23.29
N GLU A 197 10.89 16.07 23.80
CA GLU A 197 12.06 16.43 22.98
C GLU A 197 12.42 15.31 21.99
N GLU A 198 12.36 14.05 22.42
CA GLU A 198 12.62 12.89 21.56
C GLU A 198 11.54 12.70 20.49
N ILE A 199 10.27 12.99 20.80
CA ILE A 199 9.18 12.98 19.82
C ILE A 199 9.38 14.08 18.77
N GLU A 200 9.70 15.29 19.20
CA GLU A 200 9.97 16.42 18.29
C GLU A 200 11.17 16.11 17.37
N MET A 201 12.26 15.60 17.94
CA MET A 201 13.47 15.18 17.22
C MET A 201 13.14 14.11 16.16
N PHE A 202 12.36 13.09 16.52
CA PHE A 202 11.96 12.04 15.57
C PHE A 202 11.12 12.61 14.42
N ASN A 203 10.13 13.46 14.73
CA ASN A 203 9.27 14.05 13.70
C ASN A 203 10.05 14.97 12.75
N LEU A 204 11.01 15.75 13.28
CA LEU A 204 11.93 16.56 12.48
C LEU A 204 12.75 15.69 11.51
N ALA A 205 13.48 14.70 12.04
CA ALA A 205 14.30 13.82 11.23
C ALA A 205 13.45 13.10 10.16
N PHE A 206 12.29 12.57 10.56
CA PHE A 206 11.38 11.89 9.64
C PHE A 206 10.89 12.82 8.52
N ALA A 207 10.47 14.05 8.85
CA ALA A 207 10.02 15.01 7.85
C ALA A 207 11.16 15.44 6.90
N GLU A 208 12.39 15.59 7.41
CA GLU A 208 13.56 15.92 6.59
C GLU A 208 13.86 14.84 5.55
N VAL A 209 13.88 13.57 5.96
CA VAL A 209 14.07 12.45 5.02
C VAL A 209 12.93 12.35 4.02
N MET A 210 11.69 12.48 4.47
CA MET A 210 10.53 12.49 3.56
C MET A 210 10.58 13.65 2.55
N SER A 211 11.20 14.77 2.91
CA SER A 211 11.40 15.93 2.02
C SER A 211 12.47 15.67 0.96
N GLN A 212 13.53 14.93 1.31
CA GLN A 212 14.61 14.55 0.39
C GLN A 212 14.12 13.53 -0.65
N GLY A 213 13.31 12.56 -0.23
CA GLY A 213 12.87 11.46 -1.07
C GLY A 213 13.83 10.26 -1.02
N ASP A 214 13.60 9.28 -1.88
CA ASP A 214 14.45 8.10 -2.01
C ASP A 214 15.84 8.46 -2.59
N ALA A 215 16.72 7.46 -2.73
CA ALA A 215 18.06 7.63 -3.30
C ALA A 215 18.09 8.25 -4.72
N GLN A 216 16.94 8.29 -5.41
CA GLN A 216 16.77 8.89 -6.74
C GLN A 216 15.96 10.20 -6.70
N GLY A 217 15.67 10.72 -5.50
CA GLY A 217 14.90 11.95 -5.27
C GLY A 217 13.40 11.80 -5.54
N ARG A 218 12.89 10.56 -5.67
CA ARG A 218 11.45 10.30 -5.79
C ARG A 218 10.78 10.35 -4.42
N ILE A 219 9.48 10.57 -4.41
CA ILE A 219 8.70 10.45 -3.18
C ILE A 219 8.75 9.00 -2.65
N PHE A 220 8.85 8.84 -1.34
CA PHE A 220 8.56 7.55 -0.70
C PHE A 220 7.08 7.20 -0.89
N THR A 221 6.83 6.03 -1.48
CA THR A 221 5.45 5.51 -1.57
C THR A 221 4.97 5.00 -0.21
N PHE A 222 5.89 4.38 0.55
CA PHE A 222 5.65 3.81 1.87
C PHE A 222 6.82 4.11 2.82
N PRO A 223 6.56 4.22 4.14
CA PRO A 223 5.24 4.20 4.76
C PRO A 223 4.44 5.44 4.40
N ILE A 224 3.10 5.34 4.46
CA ILE A 224 2.23 6.50 4.34
C ILE A 224 2.11 7.16 5.73
N PRO A 225 2.66 8.38 5.91
CA PRO A 225 2.56 9.07 7.19
C PRO A 225 1.20 9.74 7.37
N THR A 226 0.75 9.75 8.62
CA THR A 226 -0.49 10.38 9.07
C THR A 226 -0.22 11.20 10.31
N TYR A 227 -0.70 12.44 10.34
CA TYR A 227 -0.65 13.29 11.52
C TYR A 227 -2.05 13.58 12.03
N ASN A 228 -2.20 13.51 13.35
CA ASN A 228 -3.45 13.81 14.04
C ASN A 228 -3.53 15.31 14.31
N ILE A 229 -4.61 15.95 13.85
CA ILE A 229 -4.91 17.36 14.12
C ILE A 229 -5.92 17.41 15.28
N THR A 230 -5.46 17.89 16.43
CA THR A 230 -6.24 18.05 17.65
C THR A 230 -6.46 19.54 17.98
N LYS A 231 -7.28 19.83 19.00
CA LYS A 231 -7.55 21.22 19.42
C LYS A 231 -6.33 21.93 20.01
N ASP A 232 -5.40 21.16 20.56
CA ASP A 232 -4.15 21.58 21.20
C ASP A 232 -2.92 21.38 20.30
N PHE A 233 -3.14 21.11 19.02
CA PHE A 233 -2.09 20.99 18.00
C PHE A 233 -1.22 22.25 18.01
N ASP A 234 0.08 22.07 18.23
CA ASP A 234 1.03 23.18 18.25
C ASP A 234 1.44 23.51 16.82
N TRP A 235 0.92 24.63 16.32
CA TRP A 235 1.17 25.05 14.95
C TRP A 235 2.49 25.80 14.77
N ASP A 236 3.14 26.18 15.87
CA ASP A 236 4.35 26.99 15.85
C ASP A 236 5.61 26.13 16.11
N SER A 237 5.47 24.80 16.22
CA SER A 237 6.61 23.91 16.45
C SER A 237 7.53 23.82 15.21
N PRO A 238 8.85 23.64 15.41
CA PRO A 238 9.79 23.41 14.32
C PRO A 238 9.43 22.20 13.44
N SER A 239 8.97 21.11 14.05
CA SER A 239 8.52 19.91 13.34
C SER A 239 7.34 20.18 12.41
N VAL A 240 6.40 21.06 12.79
CA VAL A 240 5.28 21.46 11.93
C VAL A 240 5.77 22.12 10.66
N GLU A 241 6.72 23.05 10.72
CA GLU A 241 7.28 23.67 9.52
C GLU A 241 7.81 22.60 8.54
N LYS A 242 8.62 21.65 9.03
CA LYS A 242 9.15 20.56 8.19
C LYS A 242 8.07 19.64 7.65
N VAL A 243 7.10 19.24 8.46
CA VAL A 243 5.96 18.41 8.01
C VAL A 243 5.17 19.11 6.90
N PHE A 244 4.95 20.42 7.02
CA PHE A 244 4.22 21.18 6.01
C PHE A 244 5.06 21.54 4.78
N GLU A 245 6.38 21.58 4.87
CA GLU A 245 7.26 21.61 3.68
C GLU A 245 7.06 20.37 2.81
N VAL A 246 7.00 19.18 3.44
CA VAL A 246 6.69 17.91 2.76
C VAL A 246 5.26 17.92 2.23
N ALA A 247 4.29 18.41 3.01
CA ALA A 247 2.88 18.47 2.61
C ALA A 247 2.69 19.38 1.39
N ALA A 248 3.35 20.53 1.37
CA ALA A 248 3.34 21.43 0.23
C ALA A 248 3.98 20.76 -1.00
N LYS A 249 5.15 20.12 -0.83
CA LYS A 249 5.93 19.52 -1.93
C LYS A 249 5.25 18.30 -2.55
N TYR A 250 4.93 17.34 -1.71
CA TYR A 250 4.55 16.01 -2.13
C TYR A 250 3.11 15.67 -1.77
N GLY A 251 2.42 16.47 -0.96
CA GLY A 251 1.08 16.11 -0.46
C GLY A 251 1.08 14.98 0.57
N ALA A 252 2.24 14.65 1.16
CA ALA A 252 2.36 13.82 2.33
C ALA A 252 2.69 14.73 3.53
N PRO A 253 2.08 14.56 4.71
CA PRO A 253 1.32 13.40 5.17
C PRO A 253 -0.20 13.49 4.90
N TYR A 254 -0.91 12.48 5.38
CA TYR A 254 -2.35 12.55 5.64
C TYR A 254 -2.64 13.32 6.92
N PHE A 255 -3.82 13.93 6.99
CA PHE A 255 -4.31 14.60 8.19
C PHE A 255 -5.58 13.93 8.70
N ALA A 256 -5.53 13.46 9.95
CA ALA A 256 -6.70 12.97 10.68
C ALA A 256 -7.29 14.10 11.51
N ASN A 257 -8.55 14.45 11.27
CA ASN A 257 -9.21 15.56 11.94
C ASN A 257 -9.92 15.10 13.22
N PHE A 258 -9.42 15.54 14.37
CA PHE A 258 -10.04 15.31 15.67
C PHE A 258 -10.67 16.59 16.26
N VAL A 259 -10.55 17.75 15.60
CA VAL A 259 -11.01 19.05 16.12
C VAL A 259 -12.53 19.09 16.28
N ASN A 260 -13.25 18.68 15.24
CA ASN A 260 -14.72 18.66 15.18
C ASN A 260 -15.29 17.24 15.23
N SER A 261 -14.53 16.31 15.80
CA SER A 261 -14.90 14.89 15.95
C SER A 261 -15.44 14.64 17.36
N ASP A 262 -16.47 13.79 17.48
CA ASP A 262 -16.92 13.25 18.77
C ASP A 262 -15.96 12.18 19.35
N MET A 263 -14.86 11.87 18.67
CA MET A 263 -13.86 10.87 19.05
C MET A 263 -12.53 11.53 19.40
N ASN A 264 -11.81 10.96 20.36
CA ASN A 264 -10.44 11.36 20.69
C ASN A 264 -9.41 10.58 19.84
N PRO A 265 -8.16 11.06 19.70
CA PRO A 265 -7.08 10.31 19.02
C PRO A 265 -6.86 8.90 19.58
N GLU A 266 -6.98 8.75 20.90
CA GLU A 266 -6.94 7.46 21.61
C GLU A 266 -8.05 6.48 21.18
N ASP A 267 -9.16 6.99 20.64
CA ASP A 267 -10.27 6.17 20.16
C ASP A 267 -10.02 5.59 18.76
N VAL A 268 -9.12 6.20 17.99
CA VAL A 268 -8.92 5.94 16.56
C VAL A 268 -7.45 5.74 16.27
N ARG A 269 -6.90 4.58 16.64
CA ARG A 269 -5.61 4.15 16.05
C ARG A 269 -5.91 3.50 14.70
N SER A 270 -5.72 4.29 13.65
CA SER A 270 -5.95 4.00 12.23
C SER A 270 -5.20 2.75 11.78
N MET A 271 -5.94 1.70 11.43
CA MET A 271 -5.38 0.52 10.77
C MET A 271 -5.49 0.71 9.26
N CYS A 272 -4.37 0.93 8.58
CA CYS A 272 -4.16 0.94 7.12
C CYS A 272 -5.19 1.67 6.23
N CYS A 273 -4.67 2.55 5.37
CA CYS A 273 -5.38 3.43 4.43
C CYS A 273 -6.44 4.38 5.00
N ARG A 274 -7.41 3.90 5.79
CA ARG A 274 -8.64 4.67 6.08
C ARG A 274 -9.40 4.25 7.35
N LEU A 275 -9.26 3.02 7.88
CA LEU A 275 -10.21 2.48 8.88
C LEU A 275 -10.28 3.30 10.18
N ARG A 276 -11.49 3.83 10.48
CA ARG A 276 -11.88 4.42 11.76
C ARG A 276 -12.51 3.35 12.66
N ILE A 277 -12.25 3.44 13.96
CA ILE A 277 -12.81 2.57 15.00
C ILE A 277 -13.44 3.47 16.05
N ASP A 278 -14.72 3.30 16.40
CA ASP A 278 -15.27 3.98 17.58
C ASP A 278 -15.05 3.08 18.81
N ASN A 279 -14.10 3.47 19.65
CA ASN A 279 -13.79 2.73 20.86
C ASN A 279 -14.93 2.75 21.89
N ARG A 280 -15.94 3.62 21.83
CA ARG A 280 -17.06 3.61 22.80
C ARG A 280 -17.98 2.40 22.61
N GLU A 281 -18.15 1.93 21.38
CA GLU A 281 -18.86 0.67 21.11
C GLU A 281 -18.02 -0.56 21.51
N LEU A 282 -16.70 -0.47 21.41
CA LEU A 282 -15.75 -1.52 21.88
C LEU A 282 -15.54 -1.52 23.41
N ARG A 283 -15.50 -0.35 24.07
CA ARG A 283 -15.31 -0.17 25.51
C ARG A 283 -16.47 -0.78 26.30
N LYS A 284 -17.68 -0.85 25.72
CA LYS A 284 -18.79 -1.63 26.32
C LYS A 284 -18.49 -3.14 26.44
N ARG A 285 -17.42 -3.67 25.80
CA ARG A 285 -17.09 -5.11 25.79
C ARG A 285 -15.61 -5.46 26.04
N GLY A 286 -14.68 -4.51 26.16
CA GLY A 286 -13.24 -4.83 26.22
C GLY A 286 -12.38 -3.84 26.99
N GLY A 287 -12.44 -3.86 28.33
CA GLY A 287 -11.42 -3.24 29.18
C GLY A 287 -10.11 -4.03 29.11
N GLY A 288 -9.07 -3.48 28.50
CA GLY A 288 -7.70 -4.00 28.50
C GLY A 288 -6.75 -2.94 29.07
N TYR A 289 -5.77 -3.38 29.87
CA TYR A 289 -4.86 -2.54 30.67
C TYR A 289 -3.82 -1.72 29.87
N PHE A 290 -3.88 -1.71 28.55
CA PHE A 290 -2.99 -0.92 27.68
C PHE A 290 -3.86 -0.12 26.71
N GLY A 291 -3.78 1.20 26.78
CA GLY A 291 -4.59 2.20 26.04
C GLY A 291 -4.36 2.24 24.52
N ALA A 292 -4.32 1.08 23.88
CA ALA A 292 -4.23 0.93 22.44
C ALA A 292 -5.04 -0.32 22.07
N ASN A 293 -5.79 -0.29 20.97
CA ASN A 293 -6.32 -1.51 20.33
C ASN A 293 -5.41 -1.95 19.16
N PRO A 294 -4.11 -2.30 19.33
CA PRO A 294 -3.21 -2.69 18.23
C PRO A 294 -3.46 -4.12 17.71
N LEU A 295 -4.57 -4.75 18.10
CA LEU A 295 -4.91 -6.15 17.79
C LEU A 295 -6.27 -6.26 17.07
N THR A 296 -6.52 -5.33 16.16
CA THR A 296 -7.75 -5.20 15.37
C THR A 296 -7.41 -5.02 13.88
N GLY A 297 -8.41 -5.07 13.02
CA GLY A 297 -8.28 -4.95 11.57
C GLY A 297 -9.59 -5.38 10.90
N SER A 298 -9.56 -5.58 9.58
CA SER A 298 -10.69 -6.15 8.84
C SER A 298 -10.35 -7.56 8.34
N LEU A 299 -11.26 -8.52 8.51
CA LEU A 299 -11.11 -9.86 7.94
C LEU A 299 -11.28 -9.86 6.42
N GLY A 300 -11.95 -8.86 5.89
CA GLY A 300 -12.24 -8.74 4.48
C GLY A 300 -13.24 -7.63 4.20
N VAL A 301 -13.20 -7.16 2.96
CA VAL A 301 -14.08 -6.12 2.44
C VAL A 301 -14.94 -6.72 1.34
N VAL A 302 -16.25 -6.48 1.39
CA VAL A 302 -17.17 -6.74 0.28
C VAL A 302 -17.74 -5.40 -0.17
N THR A 303 -17.46 -5.01 -1.42
CA THR A 303 -17.92 -3.75 -1.99
C THR A 303 -19.18 -3.94 -2.83
N ILE A 304 -20.23 -3.17 -2.52
CA ILE A 304 -21.50 -3.16 -3.25
C ILE A 304 -21.40 -2.24 -4.46
N ASN A 305 -21.80 -2.77 -5.62
CA ASN A 305 -21.86 -2.04 -6.89
C ASN A 305 -23.17 -1.23 -6.97
N MET A 306 -23.15 0.01 -6.47
CA MET A 306 -24.32 0.88 -6.45
C MET A 306 -24.86 1.24 -7.85
N PRO A 307 -24.01 1.52 -8.87
CA PRO A 307 -24.47 1.82 -10.22
C PRO A 307 -25.41 0.76 -10.77
N ARG A 308 -25.09 -0.53 -10.55
CA ARG A 308 -25.94 -1.64 -10.98
C ARG A 308 -27.26 -1.69 -10.24
N ILE A 309 -27.29 -1.33 -8.95
CA ILE A 309 -28.54 -1.24 -8.20
C ILE A 309 -29.40 -0.13 -8.78
N GLY A 310 -28.84 1.08 -8.97
CA GLY A 310 -29.54 2.21 -9.57
C GLY A 310 -30.13 1.88 -10.93
N TYR A 311 -29.33 1.30 -11.83
CA TYR A 311 -29.77 0.89 -13.18
C TYR A 311 -30.90 -0.15 -13.19
N LEU A 312 -30.91 -1.08 -12.23
CA LEU A 312 -31.91 -2.16 -12.18
C LEU A 312 -33.16 -1.83 -11.37
N SER A 313 -33.22 -0.65 -10.75
CA SER A 313 -34.31 -0.23 -9.87
C SER A 313 -35.24 0.73 -10.60
N ARG A 314 -36.56 0.56 -10.42
CA ARG A 314 -37.55 1.47 -11.01
C ARG A 314 -37.90 2.63 -10.08
N ASP A 315 -37.83 2.39 -8.78
CA ASP A 315 -38.18 3.33 -7.73
C ASP A 315 -37.30 3.11 -6.48
N GLU A 316 -37.45 4.01 -5.52
CA GLU A 316 -36.65 4.03 -4.29
C GLU A 316 -36.83 2.76 -3.45
N ASP A 317 -38.03 2.21 -3.39
CA ASP A 317 -38.31 1.00 -2.62
C ASP A 317 -37.56 -0.19 -3.22
N GLU A 318 -37.64 -0.37 -4.55
CA GLU A 318 -36.88 -1.42 -5.24
C GLU A 318 -35.37 -1.25 -5.09
N PHE A 319 -34.87 -0.01 -5.04
CA PHE A 319 -33.45 0.28 -4.79
C PHE A 319 -33.01 -0.25 -3.42
N PHE A 320 -33.75 0.07 -2.36
CA PHE A 320 -33.40 -0.33 -1.01
C PHE A 320 -33.59 -1.84 -0.77
N GLU A 321 -34.61 -2.47 -1.37
CA GLU A 321 -34.76 -3.93 -1.34
C GLU A 321 -33.55 -4.64 -1.97
N ARG A 322 -33.07 -4.14 -3.11
CA ARG A 322 -31.88 -4.70 -3.78
C ARG A 322 -30.62 -4.46 -2.97
N LEU A 323 -30.46 -3.27 -2.40
CA LEU A 323 -29.34 -2.93 -1.54
C LEU A 323 -29.29 -3.85 -0.31
N GLU A 324 -30.42 -4.02 0.38
CA GLU A 324 -30.56 -4.92 1.53
C GLU A 324 -30.14 -6.34 1.17
N ARG A 325 -30.67 -6.87 0.07
CA ARG A 325 -30.33 -8.21 -0.41
C ARG A 325 -28.83 -8.36 -0.68
N MET A 326 -28.17 -7.34 -1.24
CA MET A 326 -26.72 -7.38 -1.45
C MET A 326 -25.95 -7.31 -0.12
N MET A 327 -26.43 -6.54 0.85
CA MET A 327 -25.84 -6.47 2.19
C MET A 327 -25.94 -7.80 2.93
N ASP A 328 -27.07 -8.51 2.84
CA ASP A 328 -27.22 -9.84 3.46
C ASP A 328 -26.28 -10.90 2.84
N ILE A 329 -26.07 -10.83 1.52
CA ILE A 329 -25.07 -11.66 0.84
C ILE A 329 -23.66 -11.30 1.33
N ALA A 330 -23.35 -10.00 1.45
CA ALA A 330 -22.05 -9.54 1.94
C ALA A 330 -21.79 -10.03 3.38
N LYS A 331 -22.78 -9.91 4.27
CA LYS A 331 -22.76 -10.48 5.63
C LYS A 331 -22.44 -11.97 5.60
N SER A 332 -23.19 -12.74 4.81
CA SER A 332 -23.01 -14.18 4.68
C SER A 332 -21.59 -14.56 4.22
N CYS A 333 -21.06 -13.86 3.21
CA CYS A 333 -19.69 -14.05 2.72
C CYS A 333 -18.63 -13.79 3.80
N LEU A 334 -18.78 -12.69 4.55
CA LEU A 334 -17.83 -12.29 5.59
C LEU A 334 -17.87 -13.25 6.79
N GLU A 335 -19.05 -13.71 7.18
CA GLU A 335 -19.21 -14.71 8.26
C GLU A 335 -18.65 -16.08 7.88
N VAL A 336 -18.84 -16.52 6.62
CA VAL A 336 -18.18 -17.73 6.11
C VAL A 336 -16.66 -17.58 6.15
N LYS A 337 -16.13 -16.44 5.69
CA LYS A 337 -14.69 -16.16 5.72
C LYS A 337 -14.14 -16.19 7.15
N ARG A 338 -14.83 -15.59 8.11
CA ARG A 338 -14.48 -15.60 9.54
C ARG A 338 -14.34 -17.03 10.07
N LYS A 339 -15.31 -17.91 9.79
CA LYS A 339 -15.27 -19.33 10.19
C LYS A 339 -14.09 -20.09 9.56
N VAL A 340 -13.74 -19.77 8.31
CA VAL A 340 -12.60 -20.39 7.61
C VAL A 340 -11.27 -19.93 8.22
N LEU A 341 -11.09 -18.62 8.43
CA LEU A 341 -9.88 -18.06 9.02
C LEU A 341 -9.65 -18.56 10.46
N GLU A 342 -10.72 -18.69 11.25
CA GLU A 342 -10.65 -19.28 12.60
C GLU A 342 -10.16 -20.75 12.57
N ARG A 343 -10.60 -21.53 11.58
CA ARG A 343 -10.12 -22.91 11.40
C ARG A 343 -8.64 -22.96 11.01
N PHE A 344 -8.21 -22.08 10.12
CA PHE A 344 -6.84 -22.01 9.63
C PHE A 344 -5.85 -21.58 10.71
N ILE A 345 -6.20 -20.57 11.52
CA ILE A 345 -5.33 -20.14 12.64
C ILE A 345 -5.18 -21.25 13.69
N ARG A 346 -6.24 -22.01 13.98
CA ARG A 346 -6.20 -23.17 14.90
C ARG A 346 -5.38 -24.34 14.36
N ARG A 347 -5.32 -24.50 13.04
CA ARG A 347 -4.46 -25.47 12.35
C ARG A 347 -3.00 -25.01 12.20
N GLY A 348 -2.65 -23.82 12.70
CA GLY A 348 -1.27 -23.33 12.69
C GLY A 348 -0.84 -22.58 11.42
N LEU A 349 -1.76 -22.25 10.50
CA LEU A 349 -1.42 -21.56 9.24
C LEU A 349 -1.07 -20.07 9.41
N TYR A 350 -1.34 -19.49 10.58
CA TYR A 350 -1.04 -18.09 10.89
C TYR A 350 -0.24 -17.96 12.19
N PRO A 351 1.01 -18.44 12.25
CA PRO A 351 1.78 -18.53 13.50
C PRO A 351 2.01 -17.15 14.14
N TYR A 352 2.33 -16.13 13.35
CA TYR A 352 2.50 -14.76 13.83
C TYR A 352 1.19 -14.19 14.40
N SER A 353 0.10 -14.20 13.61
CA SER A 353 -1.19 -13.70 14.09
C SER A 353 -1.67 -14.46 15.33
N ARG A 354 -1.47 -15.79 15.39
CA ARG A 354 -1.80 -16.60 16.56
C ARG A 354 -1.04 -16.15 17.81
N ARG A 355 0.25 -15.83 17.68
CA ARG A 355 1.06 -15.32 18.79
C ARG A 355 0.51 -13.99 19.31
N TYR A 356 0.25 -13.02 18.44
CA TYR A 356 -0.21 -11.70 18.87
C TYR A 356 -1.67 -11.67 19.33
N LEU A 357 -2.54 -12.49 18.73
CA LEU A 357 -3.97 -12.57 19.06
C LEU A 357 -4.30 -13.55 20.19
N ARG A 358 -3.30 -14.19 20.82
CA ARG A 358 -3.53 -15.16 21.92
C ARG A 358 -4.34 -14.59 23.09
N GLY A 359 -4.16 -13.31 23.40
CA GLY A 359 -4.93 -12.64 24.47
C GLY A 359 -6.40 -12.43 24.09
N VAL A 360 -6.69 -12.18 22.81
CA VAL A 360 -8.05 -12.08 22.28
C VAL A 360 -8.73 -13.44 22.37
N GLU A 361 -8.04 -14.51 21.95
CA GLU A 361 -8.58 -15.86 22.00
C GLU A 361 -8.81 -16.35 23.43
N ALA A 362 -7.87 -16.13 24.34
CA ALA A 362 -8.03 -16.47 25.76
C ALA A 362 -9.25 -15.77 26.39
N ARG A 363 -9.59 -14.56 25.93
CA ARG A 363 -10.72 -13.77 26.46
C ARG A 363 -12.06 -14.14 25.84
N PHE A 364 -12.09 -14.38 24.54
CA PHE A 364 -13.34 -14.48 23.76
C PHE A 364 -13.57 -15.86 23.13
N GLY A 365 -12.64 -16.80 23.26
CA GLY A 365 -12.70 -18.13 22.65
C GLY A 365 -12.47 -18.13 21.13
N CYS A 366 -12.12 -17.00 20.52
CA CYS A 366 -11.80 -16.90 19.09
C CYS A 366 -10.76 -15.80 18.83
N TYR A 367 -9.94 -15.98 17.79
CA TYR A 367 -8.82 -15.07 17.51
C TYR A 367 -9.26 -13.74 16.88
N TRP A 368 -10.33 -13.79 16.08
CA TRP A 368 -10.72 -12.69 15.22
C TRP A 368 -11.83 -11.80 15.81
N LYS A 369 -12.11 -11.91 17.11
CA LYS A 369 -13.24 -11.20 17.75
C LYS A 369 -13.21 -9.69 17.56
N ASN A 370 -12.01 -9.11 17.66
CA ASN A 370 -11.78 -7.68 17.52
C ASN A 370 -11.69 -7.21 16.07
N HIS A 371 -11.82 -8.10 15.07
CA HIS A 371 -11.70 -7.74 13.66
C HIS A 371 -13.07 -7.50 13.01
N PHE A 372 -13.15 -6.43 12.22
CA PHE A 372 -14.35 -6.01 11.50
C PHE A 372 -14.65 -6.91 10.30
N SER A 373 -15.95 -7.04 10.02
CA SER A 373 -16.52 -7.46 8.75
C SER A 373 -16.88 -6.19 7.97
N THR A 374 -16.11 -5.84 6.94
CA THR A 374 -16.27 -4.55 6.25
C THR A 374 -17.16 -4.67 5.04
N ILE A 375 -18.21 -3.84 4.99
CA ILE A 375 -19.04 -3.67 3.80
C ILE A 375 -18.77 -2.28 3.24
N GLY A 376 -18.34 -2.23 1.99
CA GLY A 376 -18.08 -0.99 1.29
C GLY A 376 -19.05 -0.76 0.14
N LEU A 377 -18.91 0.39 -0.51
CA LEU A 377 -19.71 0.76 -1.67
C LEU A 377 -18.87 1.54 -2.68
N ILE A 378 -19.36 1.62 -3.91
CA ILE A 378 -18.76 2.39 -4.99
C ILE A 378 -19.84 2.93 -5.93
N GLY A 379 -19.60 4.10 -6.53
CA GLY A 379 -20.36 4.62 -7.66
C GLY A 379 -21.74 5.16 -7.31
N VAL A 380 -21.91 5.81 -6.16
CA VAL A 380 -23.23 6.37 -5.80
C VAL A 380 -23.66 7.46 -6.78
N ASN A 381 -22.74 8.28 -7.29
CA ASN A 381 -23.06 9.24 -8.34
C ASN A 381 -23.69 8.55 -9.56
N GLU A 382 -23.07 7.49 -10.07
CA GLU A 382 -23.62 6.78 -11.23
C GLU A 382 -24.88 5.98 -10.89
N ALA A 383 -25.07 5.55 -9.64
CA ALA A 383 -26.34 4.95 -9.21
C ALA A 383 -27.50 5.94 -9.36
N LEU A 384 -27.29 7.19 -8.93
CA LEU A 384 -28.27 8.28 -9.05
C LEU A 384 -28.53 8.63 -10.51
N LEU A 385 -27.47 8.75 -11.33
CA LEU A 385 -27.60 9.04 -12.76
C LEU A 385 -28.41 7.97 -13.48
N ASN A 386 -28.13 6.68 -13.22
CA ASN A 386 -28.84 5.58 -13.87
C ASN A 386 -30.30 5.46 -13.43
N MET A 387 -30.63 5.87 -12.21
CA MET A 387 -31.96 5.70 -11.63
C MET A 387 -32.87 6.91 -11.85
N PHE A 388 -32.34 8.11 -11.60
CA PHE A 388 -33.10 9.35 -11.56
C PHE A 388 -32.68 10.37 -12.63
N GLY A 389 -31.51 10.21 -13.24
CA GLY A 389 -30.98 11.14 -14.25
C GLY A 389 -30.28 12.37 -13.68
N TYR A 390 -30.19 12.52 -12.35
CA TYR A 390 -29.40 13.56 -11.68
C TYR A 390 -28.20 12.96 -10.93
N GLY A 391 -27.17 13.77 -10.68
CA GLY A 391 -25.92 13.35 -10.05
C GLY A 391 -25.92 13.54 -8.54
N ILE A 392 -24.82 13.15 -7.88
CA ILE A 392 -24.68 13.32 -6.43
C ILE A 392 -24.51 14.79 -6.02
N ALA A 393 -23.99 15.65 -6.91
CA ALA A 393 -23.79 17.06 -6.66
C ALA A 393 -25.10 17.86 -6.58
N ASP A 394 -26.18 17.33 -7.15
CA ASP A 394 -27.51 17.93 -7.06
C ASP A 394 -28.06 17.80 -5.62
N PRO A 395 -28.83 18.78 -5.09
CA PRO A 395 -29.39 18.72 -3.74
C PRO A 395 -30.20 17.44 -3.46
N GLU A 396 -30.97 16.97 -4.45
CA GLU A 396 -31.71 15.71 -4.40
C GLU A 396 -30.77 14.49 -4.29
N GLY A 397 -29.71 14.50 -5.09
CA GLY A 397 -28.69 13.44 -5.10
C GLY A 397 -27.93 13.33 -3.79
N LEU A 398 -27.52 14.46 -3.21
CA LEU A 398 -26.89 14.51 -1.90
C LEU A 398 -27.81 13.95 -0.81
N ARG A 399 -29.09 14.36 -0.79
CA ARG A 399 -30.07 13.85 0.17
C ARG A 399 -30.25 12.33 0.05
N PHE A 400 -30.31 11.81 -1.18
CA PHE A 400 -30.43 10.38 -1.41
C PHE A 400 -29.16 9.61 -1.02
N ALA A 401 -27.98 10.15 -1.31
CA ALA A 401 -26.70 9.56 -0.88
C ALA A 401 -26.59 9.48 0.66
N VAL A 402 -27.04 10.51 1.38
CA VAL A 402 -27.16 10.48 2.85
C VAL A 402 -28.12 9.38 3.30
N LYS A 403 -29.27 9.22 2.62
CA LYS A 403 -30.24 8.15 2.92
C LYS A 403 -29.65 6.76 2.71
N ILE A 404 -28.90 6.54 1.62
CA ILE A 404 -28.16 5.30 1.36
C ILE A 404 -27.21 4.97 2.52
N LEU A 405 -26.35 5.92 2.91
CA LEU A 405 -25.37 5.68 3.97
C LEU A 405 -26.04 5.39 5.33
N LYS A 406 -27.11 6.12 5.66
CA LYS A 406 -27.90 5.88 6.89
C LYS A 406 -28.57 4.51 6.88
N PHE A 407 -29.16 4.11 5.76
CA PHE A 407 -29.75 2.78 5.58
C PHE A 407 -28.71 1.68 5.81
N MET A 408 -27.55 1.79 5.14
CA MET A 408 -26.48 0.82 5.30
C MET A 408 -26.02 0.73 6.76
N ARG A 409 -25.82 1.87 7.44
CA ARG A 409 -25.45 1.88 8.86
C ARG A 409 -26.47 1.15 9.74
N ALA A 410 -27.76 1.37 9.53
CA ALA A 410 -28.80 0.70 10.28
C ALA A 410 -28.73 -0.83 10.10
N LYS A 411 -28.58 -1.30 8.86
CA LYS A 411 -28.39 -2.73 8.56
C LYS A 411 -27.12 -3.30 9.19
N LEU A 412 -26.02 -2.55 9.21
CA LEU A 412 -24.79 -3.01 9.89
C LEU A 412 -25.01 -3.20 11.38
N VAL A 413 -25.75 -2.31 12.06
CA VAL A 413 -26.10 -2.47 13.48
C VAL A 413 -26.89 -3.74 13.69
N GLU A 414 -27.91 -4.01 12.88
CA GLU A 414 -28.68 -5.26 12.92
C GLU A 414 -27.77 -6.49 12.76
N PHE A 415 -26.80 -6.44 11.83
CA PHE A 415 -25.84 -7.54 11.64
C PHE A 415 -24.93 -7.74 12.85
N GLN A 416 -24.53 -6.66 13.53
CA GLN A 416 -23.74 -6.76 14.77
C GLN A 416 -24.54 -7.40 15.90
N GLU A 417 -25.83 -7.08 16.01
CA GLU A 417 -26.73 -7.66 17.01
C GLU A 417 -27.00 -9.15 16.73
N GLU A 418 -27.26 -9.50 15.46
CA GLU A 418 -27.54 -10.87 15.03
C GLU A 418 -26.32 -11.80 15.19
N THR A 419 -25.15 -11.36 14.73
CA THR A 419 -23.95 -12.21 14.66
C THR A 419 -23.05 -12.09 15.88
N GLY A 420 -23.19 -11.02 16.65
CA GLY A 420 -22.27 -10.64 17.72
C GLY A 420 -20.89 -10.21 17.24
N ASN A 421 -20.66 -10.04 15.94
CA ASN A 421 -19.38 -9.59 15.35
C ASN A 421 -19.41 -8.10 15.02
N LEU A 422 -18.23 -7.51 14.83
CA LEU A 422 -18.08 -6.10 14.48
C LEU A 422 -18.26 -5.90 12.97
N TYR A 423 -18.99 -4.86 12.58
CA TYR A 423 -19.23 -4.46 11.20
C TYR A 423 -18.95 -2.98 11.02
N ASN A 424 -18.42 -2.59 9.85
CA ASN A 424 -18.21 -1.19 9.54
C ASN A 424 -18.47 -0.87 8.06
N LEU A 425 -18.76 0.40 7.81
CA LEU A 425 -19.05 0.96 6.50
C LEU A 425 -17.82 1.67 5.96
N GLU A 426 -17.32 1.24 4.80
CA GLU A 426 -16.11 1.81 4.20
C GLU A 426 -16.36 2.46 2.82
N ALA A 427 -15.82 3.66 2.65
CA ALA A 427 -15.59 4.27 1.34
C ALA A 427 -14.42 3.53 0.67
N THR A 428 -14.75 2.46 -0.06
CA THR A 428 -13.78 1.57 -0.69
C THR A 428 -12.79 2.41 -1.54
N PRO A 429 -11.46 2.22 -1.40
CA PRO A 429 -10.47 2.90 -2.25
C PRO A 429 -10.62 2.59 -3.75
N ALA A 430 -11.07 1.37 -4.05
CA ALA A 430 -11.53 0.91 -5.35
C ALA A 430 -10.58 1.13 -6.54
N GLU A 431 -9.27 1.04 -6.32
CA GLU A 431 -8.26 1.22 -7.37
C GLU A 431 -8.53 0.34 -8.59
N GLY A 432 -8.64 -0.99 -8.38
CA GLY A 432 -9.04 -1.92 -9.43
C GLY A 432 -10.55 -2.10 -9.56
N THR A 433 -11.30 -1.97 -8.46
CA THR A 433 -12.75 -2.24 -8.43
C THR A 433 -13.54 -1.25 -9.28
N SER A 434 -13.15 0.03 -9.28
CA SER A 434 -13.78 1.09 -10.08
C SER A 434 -13.81 0.74 -11.57
N TYR A 435 -12.64 0.44 -12.13
CA TYR A 435 -12.50 0.02 -13.52
C TYR A 435 -13.15 -1.34 -13.80
N ARG A 436 -12.89 -2.34 -12.94
CA ARG A 436 -13.35 -3.71 -13.15
C ARG A 436 -14.87 -3.81 -13.19
N LEU A 437 -15.57 -3.17 -12.26
CA LEU A 437 -17.03 -3.24 -12.20
C LEU A 437 -17.65 -2.51 -13.39
N ALA A 438 -17.19 -1.29 -13.70
CA ALA A 438 -17.67 -0.52 -14.84
C ALA A 438 -17.52 -1.29 -16.16
N ARG A 439 -16.37 -1.95 -16.38
CA ARG A 439 -16.15 -2.79 -17.57
C ARG A 439 -17.10 -3.99 -17.65
N ILE A 440 -17.33 -4.68 -16.53
CA ILE A 440 -18.28 -5.81 -16.47
C ILE A 440 -19.70 -5.32 -16.74
N ASP A 441 -20.05 -4.16 -16.19
CA ASP A 441 -21.34 -3.53 -16.39
C ASP A 441 -21.58 -3.12 -17.83
N LYS A 442 -20.69 -2.34 -18.46
CA LYS A 442 -20.81 -1.98 -19.88
C LYS A 442 -20.91 -3.21 -20.80
N LYS A 443 -20.26 -4.33 -20.44
CA LYS A 443 -20.38 -5.58 -21.22
C LYS A 443 -21.77 -6.22 -21.09
N LYS A 444 -22.38 -6.15 -19.90
CA LYS A 444 -23.66 -6.81 -19.61
C LYS A 444 -24.87 -5.93 -19.93
N TYR A 445 -24.75 -4.63 -19.70
CA TYR A 445 -25.75 -3.59 -19.86
C TYR A 445 -25.10 -2.44 -20.64
N PRO A 446 -25.08 -2.51 -21.99
CA PRO A 446 -24.32 -1.53 -22.80
C PRO A 446 -24.74 -0.06 -22.61
N ASP A 447 -25.96 0.18 -22.18
CA ASP A 447 -26.61 1.47 -21.92
C ASP A 447 -26.46 1.96 -20.47
N ILE A 448 -25.89 1.16 -19.55
CA ILE A 448 -25.60 1.64 -18.19
C ILE A 448 -24.59 2.79 -18.24
N ILE A 449 -24.87 3.83 -17.47
CA ILE A 449 -24.05 5.03 -17.36
C ILE A 449 -22.88 4.75 -16.40
N VAL A 450 -21.67 5.07 -16.85
CA VAL A 450 -20.45 5.09 -16.02
C VAL A 450 -19.92 6.52 -15.85
N ALA A 451 -18.92 6.72 -14.99
CA ALA A 451 -18.47 8.07 -14.61
C ALA A 451 -17.96 8.89 -15.81
N ASN A 452 -17.29 8.24 -16.76
CA ASN A 452 -16.74 8.86 -17.96
C ASN A 452 -17.50 8.49 -19.24
N GLU A 453 -18.83 8.28 -19.16
CA GLU A 453 -19.66 7.85 -20.29
C GLU A 453 -19.41 8.68 -21.57
N LYS A 454 -19.26 10.01 -21.43
CA LYS A 454 -19.00 10.93 -22.54
C LYS A 454 -17.67 10.67 -23.28
N TYR A 455 -16.70 10.03 -22.63
CA TYR A 455 -15.36 9.77 -23.17
C TYR A 455 -15.18 8.36 -23.71
N LEU A 456 -16.13 7.44 -23.51
CA LEU A 456 -16.01 6.07 -24.00
C LEU A 456 -15.92 5.99 -25.53
N LYS A 457 -16.59 6.90 -26.23
CA LYS A 457 -16.53 7.00 -27.71
C LYS A 457 -15.12 7.34 -28.22
N SER A 458 -14.31 7.99 -27.39
CA SER A 458 -12.92 8.32 -27.69
C SER A 458 -11.93 7.20 -27.30
N GLY A 459 -12.43 6.01 -26.94
CA GLY A 459 -11.61 4.87 -26.54
C GLY A 459 -11.18 4.87 -25.07
N ALA A 460 -11.71 5.77 -24.24
CA ALA A 460 -11.39 5.80 -22.82
C ALA A 460 -11.90 4.53 -22.10
N SER A 461 -11.16 4.08 -21.09
CA SER A 461 -11.55 2.94 -20.27
C SER A 461 -12.65 3.34 -19.28
N PRO A 462 -13.73 2.54 -19.13
CA PRO A 462 -14.85 2.89 -18.27
C PRO A 462 -14.48 2.76 -16.79
N PHE A 463 -14.94 3.69 -15.94
CA PHE A 463 -14.74 3.60 -14.50
C PHE A 463 -15.94 4.15 -13.71
N TYR A 464 -16.02 3.85 -12.41
CA TYR A 464 -17.01 4.42 -11.50
C TYR A 464 -16.40 5.40 -10.51
N THR A 465 -17.15 6.42 -10.14
CA THR A 465 -16.77 7.41 -9.13
C THR A 465 -16.57 6.70 -7.79
N ASN A 466 -15.55 7.11 -7.04
CA ASN A 466 -15.20 6.42 -5.81
C ASN A 466 -16.27 6.65 -4.73
N SER A 467 -16.83 5.57 -4.18
CA SER A 467 -17.75 5.62 -3.04
C SER A 467 -18.89 6.65 -3.21
N THR A 468 -18.94 7.69 -2.36
CA THR A 468 -19.85 8.85 -2.43
C THR A 468 -19.10 10.16 -2.70
N HIS A 469 -17.95 10.10 -3.37
CA HIS A 469 -17.23 11.30 -3.76
C HIS A 469 -18.00 12.04 -4.86
N LEU A 470 -17.68 13.33 -5.00
CA LEU A 470 -18.06 14.08 -6.19
C LEU A 470 -17.39 13.46 -7.44
N PRO A 471 -18.03 13.58 -8.62
CA PRO A 471 -17.40 13.21 -9.89
C PRO A 471 -16.05 13.90 -10.06
N VAL A 472 -15.10 13.24 -10.69
CA VAL A 472 -13.73 13.77 -10.82
C VAL A 472 -13.65 15.00 -11.72
N ASP A 473 -14.63 15.21 -12.60
CA ASP A 473 -14.78 16.37 -13.47
C ASP A 473 -15.78 17.41 -12.93
N TYR A 474 -16.13 17.32 -11.63
CA TYR A 474 -16.99 18.29 -10.96
C TYR A 474 -16.45 19.71 -11.08
N ASP A 475 -17.34 20.62 -11.46
CA ASP A 475 -17.04 22.03 -11.74
C ASP A 475 -17.50 22.90 -10.57
N GLY A 476 -16.73 22.87 -9.48
CA GLY A 476 -16.98 23.67 -8.29
C GLY A 476 -15.71 23.89 -7.51
N ASP A 477 -15.75 24.82 -6.57
CA ASP A 477 -14.58 25.19 -5.78
C ASP A 477 -14.31 24.20 -4.62
N LEU A 478 -13.15 24.34 -3.98
CA LEU A 478 -12.77 23.48 -2.84
C LEU A 478 -13.75 23.58 -1.66
N PHE A 479 -14.26 24.77 -1.35
CA PHE A 479 -15.13 24.98 -0.20
C PHE A 479 -16.52 24.39 -0.43
N GLU A 480 -17.06 24.53 -1.65
CA GLU A 480 -18.29 23.85 -2.07
C GLU A 480 -18.14 22.33 -1.98
N ALA A 481 -17.00 21.80 -2.46
CA ALA A 481 -16.71 20.37 -2.38
C ALA A 481 -16.57 19.88 -0.93
N LEU A 482 -15.94 20.67 -0.06
CA LEU A 482 -15.81 20.37 1.37
C LEU A 482 -17.18 20.38 2.06
N GLU A 483 -18.02 21.38 1.82
CA GLU A 483 -19.36 21.48 2.40
C GLU A 483 -20.25 20.30 1.98
N HIS A 484 -20.19 19.92 0.70
CA HIS A 484 -20.89 18.74 0.20
C HIS A 484 -20.37 17.45 0.87
N GLN A 485 -19.05 17.26 0.90
CA GLN A 485 -18.45 16.03 1.44
C GLN A 485 -18.57 15.94 2.97
N ASP A 486 -18.67 17.07 3.68
CA ASP A 486 -18.89 17.11 5.13
C ASP A 486 -20.20 16.44 5.58
N GLN A 487 -21.20 16.36 4.69
CA GLN A 487 -22.47 15.69 4.96
C GLN A 487 -22.40 14.16 4.79
N LEU A 488 -21.37 13.66 4.08
CA LEU A 488 -21.26 12.26 3.67
C LEU A 488 -20.10 11.54 4.39
N GLN A 489 -18.92 12.14 4.42
CA GLN A 489 -17.70 11.54 4.96
C GLN A 489 -17.86 11.11 6.44
N PRO A 490 -18.49 11.91 7.34
CA PRO A 490 -18.70 11.48 8.73
C PRO A 490 -19.68 10.31 8.89
N LEU A 491 -20.45 9.96 7.85
CA LEU A 491 -21.38 8.83 7.92
C LEU A 491 -20.66 7.48 7.79
N TYR A 492 -19.44 7.44 7.26
CA TYR A 492 -18.64 6.20 7.26
C TYR A 492 -18.13 5.88 8.67
N THR A 493 -18.34 4.62 9.08
CA THR A 493 -17.89 4.11 10.39
C THR A 493 -16.59 3.32 10.30
N GLY A 494 -16.19 2.96 9.09
CA GLY A 494 -14.89 2.38 8.76
C GLY A 494 -14.02 3.41 8.05
N GLY A 495 -13.50 3.05 6.87
CA GLY A 495 -12.55 3.89 6.19
C GLY A 495 -13.13 4.96 5.29
N THR A 496 -12.69 6.22 5.43
CA THR A 496 -12.99 7.29 4.47
C THR A 496 -11.84 8.29 4.33
N VAL A 497 -11.77 8.98 3.19
CA VAL A 497 -10.80 10.07 2.96
C VAL A 497 -11.30 11.03 1.89
N PHE A 498 -11.09 12.32 2.12
CA PHE A 498 -11.26 13.36 1.10
C PHE A 498 -9.91 13.78 0.52
N HIS A 499 -9.71 13.56 -0.78
CA HIS A 499 -8.48 13.97 -1.48
C HIS A 499 -8.66 15.34 -2.12
N ILE A 500 -7.83 16.30 -1.73
CA ILE A 500 -7.82 17.65 -2.27
C ILE A 500 -6.78 17.68 -3.38
N TYR A 501 -7.21 17.48 -4.62
CA TYR A 501 -6.32 17.48 -5.78
C TYR A 501 -5.95 18.91 -6.16
N LEU A 502 -4.69 19.29 -5.92
CA LEU A 502 -4.16 20.65 -6.06
C LEU A 502 -3.43 20.91 -7.37
N GLY A 503 -3.27 19.87 -8.19
CA GLY A 503 -2.63 19.88 -9.50
C GLY A 503 -1.14 20.24 -9.54
N GLU A 504 -0.66 21.28 -8.86
CA GLU A 504 0.77 21.49 -8.62
C GLU A 504 1.09 21.74 -7.14
N ARG A 505 2.39 21.86 -6.82
CA ARG A 505 2.85 22.05 -5.44
C ARG A 505 2.29 23.36 -4.85
N VAL A 506 1.94 23.32 -3.56
CA VAL A 506 1.58 24.53 -2.82
C VAL A 506 2.80 25.44 -2.67
N HIS A 507 2.64 26.74 -2.95
CA HIS A 507 3.73 27.70 -3.02
C HIS A 507 4.56 27.85 -1.74
N SER A 508 3.99 27.58 -0.56
CA SER A 508 4.69 27.65 0.72
C SER A 508 4.13 26.64 1.73
N TRP A 509 4.97 26.25 2.69
CA TRP A 509 4.54 25.43 3.81
C TRP A 509 3.47 26.14 4.66
N LYS A 510 3.58 27.47 4.82
CA LYS A 510 2.59 28.28 5.56
C LYS A 510 1.21 28.21 4.95
N ALA A 511 1.11 28.31 3.62
CA ALA A 511 -0.18 28.20 2.95
C ALA A 511 -0.76 26.78 3.02
N ALA A 512 0.08 25.75 2.94
CA ALA A 512 -0.37 24.38 3.17
C ALA A 512 -0.90 24.21 4.60
N MET A 513 -0.19 24.77 5.59
CA MET A 513 -0.56 24.78 7.00
C MET A 513 -1.89 25.52 7.23
N ASP A 514 -2.03 26.74 6.72
CA ASP A 514 -3.23 27.56 6.88
C ASP A 514 -4.45 26.89 6.23
N LEU A 515 -4.27 26.24 5.06
CA LEU A 515 -5.32 25.47 4.41
C LEU A 515 -5.76 24.28 5.27
N VAL A 516 -4.81 23.47 5.76
CA VAL A 516 -5.12 22.32 6.63
C VAL A 516 -5.80 22.77 7.92
N ARG A 517 -5.31 23.85 8.55
CA ARG A 517 -5.93 24.46 9.74
C ARG A 517 -7.35 24.90 9.45
N LYS A 518 -7.58 25.62 8.34
CA LYS A 518 -8.92 26.09 7.95
C LYS A 518 -9.87 24.92 7.73
N ILE A 519 -9.43 23.87 7.05
CA ILE A 519 -10.25 22.68 6.80
C ILE A 519 -10.57 21.94 8.10
N ALA A 520 -9.58 21.74 8.96
CA ALA A 520 -9.77 21.03 10.22
C ALA A 520 -10.77 21.73 11.15
N TRP A 521 -10.77 23.08 11.21
CA TRP A 521 -11.67 23.85 12.06
C TRP A 521 -13.06 24.08 11.45
N ASN A 522 -13.19 24.09 10.12
CA ASN A 522 -14.47 24.40 9.45
C ASN A 522 -15.18 23.16 8.88
N SER A 523 -14.61 21.97 9.04
CA SER A 523 -15.24 20.70 8.62
C SER A 523 -15.12 19.62 9.68
N ARG A 524 -15.97 18.61 9.57
CA ARG A 524 -15.99 17.34 10.31
C ARG A 524 -15.44 16.18 9.46
N ILE A 525 -14.85 16.47 8.31
CA ILE A 525 -14.24 15.46 7.44
C ILE A 525 -13.16 14.74 8.24
N PRO A 526 -13.27 13.41 8.47
CA PRO A 526 -12.40 12.72 9.40
C PRO A 526 -10.95 12.62 8.95
N TYR A 527 -10.74 12.54 7.64
CA TYR A 527 -9.44 12.22 7.06
C TYR A 527 -9.32 12.90 5.69
N PHE A 528 -8.24 13.65 5.48
CA PHE A 528 -8.04 14.35 4.22
C PHE A 528 -6.56 14.49 3.86
N THR A 529 -6.30 14.81 2.59
CA THR A 529 -4.94 14.98 2.05
C THR A 529 -4.87 16.20 1.15
N LEU A 530 -3.74 16.90 1.18
CA LEU A 530 -3.30 17.72 0.05
C LEU A 530 -2.72 16.79 -1.02
N THR A 531 -3.03 17.01 -2.29
CA THR A 531 -2.58 16.12 -3.38
C THR A 531 -2.16 16.92 -4.60
N PRO A 532 -0.92 17.42 -4.62
CA PRO A 532 -0.33 18.00 -5.82
C PRO A 532 -0.02 16.91 -6.85
N THR A 533 0.03 17.29 -8.13
CA THR A 533 0.70 16.51 -9.17
C THR A 533 2.09 17.09 -9.39
N PHE A 534 3.07 16.22 -9.58
CA PHE A 534 4.45 16.62 -9.83
C PHE A 534 5.10 15.59 -10.74
N SER A 535 6.28 15.92 -11.26
CA SER A 535 7.00 15.03 -12.17
C SER A 535 8.43 14.81 -11.71
N ILE A 536 8.99 13.64 -11.96
CA ILE A 536 10.39 13.33 -11.66
C ILE A 536 11.13 13.12 -12.99
N CYS A 537 12.12 13.95 -13.23
CA CYS A 537 13.08 13.78 -14.31
C CYS A 537 14.24 12.87 -13.83
N PRO A 538 14.67 11.88 -14.62
CA PRO A 538 15.78 11.00 -14.24
C PRO A 538 17.12 11.74 -14.04
N THR A 539 17.26 12.94 -14.61
CA THR A 539 18.49 13.74 -14.53
C THR A 539 18.37 14.92 -13.57
N HIS A 540 17.23 15.62 -13.57
CA HIS A 540 17.05 16.87 -12.80
C HIS A 540 16.18 16.70 -11.54
N GLY A 541 15.67 15.50 -11.28
CA GLY A 541 14.82 15.22 -10.12
C GLY A 541 13.45 15.90 -10.22
N TYR A 542 13.00 16.47 -9.11
CA TYR A 542 11.65 17.02 -8.96
C TYR A 542 11.37 18.19 -9.92
N LEU A 543 10.24 18.10 -10.62
CA LEU A 543 9.66 19.13 -11.47
C LEU A 543 8.24 19.45 -10.99
N ASN A 544 7.88 20.74 -11.03
CA ASN A 544 6.58 21.20 -10.59
C ASN A 544 5.48 20.87 -11.62
N GLY A 545 4.35 20.35 -11.15
CA GLY A 545 3.19 20.02 -11.99
C GLY A 545 3.36 18.79 -12.88
N GLU A 546 2.37 18.57 -13.74
CA GLU A 546 2.39 17.52 -14.76
C GLU A 546 3.28 17.93 -15.94
N GLN A 547 4.45 17.29 -16.04
CA GLN A 547 5.41 17.48 -17.12
C GLN A 547 5.84 16.11 -17.64
N LYS A 548 5.33 15.71 -18.81
CA LYS A 548 5.70 14.43 -19.45
C LYS A 548 7.12 14.44 -20.02
N THR A 549 7.64 15.63 -20.31
CA THR A 549 8.97 15.84 -20.86
C THR A 549 9.67 16.92 -20.05
N CYS A 550 10.93 16.68 -19.68
CA CYS A 550 11.72 17.62 -18.91
C CYS A 550 11.99 18.87 -19.74
N PRO A 551 11.69 20.08 -19.24
CA PRO A 551 11.90 21.33 -19.98
C PRO A 551 13.38 21.70 -20.09
N ILE A 552 14.25 21.04 -19.31
CA ILE A 552 15.68 21.34 -19.24
C ILE A 552 16.49 20.39 -20.16
N CYS A 553 16.25 19.07 -20.11
CA CYS A 553 17.00 18.10 -20.93
C CYS A 553 16.19 17.39 -22.02
N GLY A 554 14.87 17.54 -22.07
CA GLY A 554 14.02 16.85 -23.04
C GLY A 554 13.78 15.36 -22.74
N ALA A 555 14.27 14.83 -21.61
CA ALA A 555 14.01 13.44 -21.22
C ALA A 555 12.55 13.21 -20.80
N GLU A 556 12.04 11.99 -21.00
CA GLU A 556 10.74 11.58 -20.47
C GLU A 556 10.74 11.61 -18.94
N CYS A 557 9.64 12.08 -18.34
CA CYS A 557 9.50 12.23 -16.90
C CYS A 557 8.40 11.32 -16.36
N GLU A 558 8.59 10.88 -15.11
CA GLU A 558 7.58 10.14 -14.37
C GLU A 558 6.60 11.14 -13.74
N VAL A 559 5.34 11.18 -14.19
CA VAL A 559 4.29 12.00 -13.55
C VAL A 559 3.74 11.25 -12.35
N TYR A 560 3.84 11.83 -11.15
CA TYR A 560 3.30 11.29 -9.91
C TYR A 560 2.03 12.02 -9.49
N SER A 561 1.06 11.24 -9.02
CA SER A 561 -0.11 11.73 -8.31
C SER A 561 -0.58 10.66 -7.33
N ARG A 562 -1.63 10.94 -6.55
CA ARG A 562 -2.24 9.98 -5.63
C ARG A 562 -3.35 9.22 -6.35
N VAL A 563 -3.18 7.90 -6.47
CA VAL A 563 -4.15 7.03 -7.18
C VAL A 563 -5.44 6.86 -6.38
N VAL A 564 -5.34 6.28 -5.19
CA VAL A 564 -6.44 6.10 -4.23
C VAL A 564 -5.99 6.24 -2.77
N GLY A 565 -4.71 6.49 -2.52
CA GLY A 565 -4.19 6.33 -1.16
C GLY A 565 -2.69 6.56 -1.04
N TYR A 566 -1.95 6.35 -2.10
CA TYR A 566 -0.51 6.44 -2.13
C TYR A 566 -0.07 7.01 -3.46
N PHE A 567 1.16 7.49 -3.52
CA PHE A 567 1.72 8.03 -4.75
C PHE A 567 2.29 6.92 -5.61
N ARG A 568 2.04 7.01 -6.92
CA ARG A 568 2.70 6.19 -7.94
C ARG A 568 2.76 6.95 -9.25
N PRO A 569 3.69 6.60 -10.15
CA PRO A 569 3.68 7.11 -11.51
C PRO A 569 2.35 6.80 -12.19
N VAL A 570 1.72 7.80 -12.81
CA VAL A 570 0.42 7.67 -13.50
C VAL A 570 0.48 6.61 -14.60
N SER A 571 1.63 6.47 -15.27
CA SER A 571 1.87 5.43 -16.28
C SER A 571 1.77 4.00 -15.75
N GLN A 572 1.90 3.79 -14.43
CA GLN A 572 1.76 2.48 -13.79
C GLN A 572 0.35 2.22 -13.25
N TRP A 573 -0.57 3.18 -13.39
CA TRP A 573 -1.96 3.00 -12.93
C TRP A 573 -2.71 2.11 -13.91
N ASN A 574 -3.80 1.48 -13.46
CA ASN A 574 -4.67 0.76 -14.38
C ASN A 574 -5.40 1.72 -15.35
N ASP A 575 -5.85 1.22 -16.49
CA ASP A 575 -6.45 2.03 -17.57
C ASP A 575 -7.63 2.89 -17.11
N GLY A 576 -8.46 2.39 -16.20
CA GLY A 576 -9.59 3.16 -15.66
C GLY A 576 -9.12 4.30 -14.77
N LYS A 577 -8.05 4.11 -13.99
CA LYS A 577 -7.43 5.18 -13.19
C LYS A 577 -6.66 6.18 -14.02
N GLN A 578 -6.04 5.78 -15.12
CA GLN A 578 -5.48 6.72 -16.09
C GLN A 578 -6.58 7.55 -16.77
N SER A 579 -7.70 6.92 -17.13
CA SER A 579 -8.87 7.60 -17.69
C SER A 579 -9.49 8.59 -16.69
N GLU A 580 -9.54 8.20 -15.42
CA GLU A 580 -10.00 9.05 -14.32
C GLU A 580 -9.10 10.28 -14.14
N PHE A 581 -7.77 10.07 -14.12
CA PHE A 581 -6.80 11.16 -14.02
C PHE A 581 -6.92 12.16 -15.18
N SER A 582 -7.08 11.68 -16.41
CA SER A 582 -7.10 12.54 -17.61
C SER A 582 -8.26 13.53 -17.69
N ILE A 583 -9.31 13.33 -16.91
CA ILE A 583 -10.50 14.20 -16.88
C ILE A 583 -10.67 14.92 -15.55
N ARG A 584 -9.78 14.66 -14.59
CA ARG A 584 -9.88 15.15 -13.22
C ARG A 584 -9.66 16.65 -13.19
N LYS A 585 -10.60 17.38 -12.58
CA LYS A 585 -10.42 18.79 -12.22
C LYS A 585 -9.69 18.93 -10.88
N THR A 586 -8.88 19.97 -10.77
CA THR A 586 -8.08 20.29 -9.59
C THR A 586 -8.61 21.57 -8.94
N TYR A 587 -8.30 21.75 -7.65
CA TYR A 587 -8.71 22.90 -6.84
C TYR A 587 -7.63 24.01 -6.79
N GLU A 588 -6.80 24.12 -7.83
CA GLU A 588 -5.68 25.07 -7.92
C GLU A 588 -6.11 26.51 -7.65
N GLU A 589 -7.19 26.96 -8.30
CA GLU A 589 -7.68 28.34 -8.20
C GLU A 589 -8.13 28.68 -6.77
N SER A 590 -8.79 27.75 -6.08
CA SER A 590 -9.25 27.95 -4.70
C SER A 590 -8.10 28.14 -3.72
N VAL A 591 -6.98 27.44 -3.93
CA VAL A 591 -5.78 27.53 -3.08
C VAL A 591 -5.00 28.80 -3.35
N ALA A 592 -4.93 29.26 -4.60
CA ALA A 592 -4.34 30.55 -4.93
C ALA A 592 -5.09 31.72 -4.25
N LEU A 593 -6.43 31.65 -4.21
CA LEU A 593 -7.27 32.68 -3.55
C LEU A 593 -7.09 32.71 -2.03
N THR A 594 -6.97 31.54 -1.38
CA THR A 594 -6.76 31.47 0.08
C THR A 594 -5.42 32.05 0.52
N ALA A 595 -4.37 31.93 -0.32
CA ALA A 595 -3.06 32.52 -0.07
C ALA A 595 -3.04 34.05 -0.11
N SER A 596 -4.01 34.67 -0.79
CA SER A 596 -4.07 36.11 -1.03
C SER A 596 -4.93 36.88 -0.02
N THR A 597 -5.64 36.18 0.88
CA THR A 597 -6.53 36.80 1.87
C THR A 597 -5.87 36.74 3.25
N PRO A 598 -5.42 37.87 3.83
CA PRO A 598 -4.90 37.89 5.19
C PRO A 598 -5.98 37.51 6.20
N LEU A 599 -5.58 36.85 7.29
CA LEU A 599 -6.42 36.47 8.44
C LEU A 599 -7.19 37.64 9.05
#